data_AF-I0JNR2-F1
#
_entry.id   AF-I0JNR2-F1
#
_cell.length_a   1.000
_cell.length_b   1.000
_cell.length_c   1.000
_cell.angle_alpha   90.00
_cell.angle_beta   90.00
_cell.angle_gamma   90.00
#
_symmetry.space_group_name_H-M   'P 1'
#
loop_
_entity.id
_entity.type
_entity.pdbx_description
1 polymer ?
#
loop_
_entity_poly.entity_id
_entity_poly.type
_entity_poly.pdbx_seq_one_letter_code
_entity_poly.pdbx_strand_id
1 'polypeptide(L)' 'MPLNHFEHVTEQLAQAKQAVERMQENQTGFAEAQQHVKIAEEALNELIHDPDLNSKTDQKEIQRASDLLRLIVETYQASN' A
#
# COMPACT_ATOMS: atom_id res chain seq x y z
N MET A 1 12.97 7.04 -16.10
CA MET A 1 13.43 5.90 -15.27
C MET A 1 12.29 5.57 -14.31
N PRO A 2 11.38 4.66 -14.67
CA PRO A 2 10.14 4.38 -13.91
C PRO A 2 10.34 3.49 -12.65
N LEU A 3 11.56 3.03 -12.36
CA LEU A 3 11.87 2.18 -11.20
C LEU A 3 11.55 2.84 -9.85
N ASN A 4 11.68 4.17 -9.75
CA ASN A 4 11.54 4.89 -8.48
C ASN A 4 10.09 4.91 -7.95
N HIS A 5 9.07 4.93 -8.81
CA HIS A 5 7.68 4.99 -8.37
C HIS A 5 7.18 3.66 -7.81
N PHE A 6 7.54 2.53 -8.45
CA PHE A 6 7.18 1.20 -7.95
C PHE A 6 7.88 0.86 -6.63
N GLU A 7 9.15 1.21 -6.50
CA GLU A 7 9.89 1.02 -5.24
C GLU A 7 9.24 1.82 -4.12
N HIS A 8 8.85 3.07 -4.39
CA HIS A 8 8.16 3.91 -3.44
C HIS A 8 6.83 3.30 -2.97
N VAL A 9 5.96 2.87 -3.90
CA VAL A 9 4.67 2.23 -3.55
C VAL A 9 4.89 0.95 -2.73
N THR A 10 5.87 0.14 -3.12
CA THR A 10 6.20 -1.10 -2.40
C THR A 10 6.65 -0.81 -0.98
N GLU A 11 7.44 0.24 -0.77
CA GLU A 11 7.88 0.66 0.56
C GLU A 11 6.71 1.15 1.41
N GLN A 12 5.80 1.95 0.85
CA GLN A 12 4.60 2.42 1.57
C GLN A 12 3.68 1.25 1.95
N LEU A 13 3.50 0.27 1.06
CA LEU A 13 2.72 -0.94 1.36
C LEU A 13 3.36 -1.79 2.46
N ALA A 14 4.70 -1.90 2.46
CA ALA A 14 5.42 -2.62 3.52
C ALA A 14 5.25 -1.93 4.88
N GLN A 15 5.33 -0.61 4.93
CA GLN A 15 5.12 0.16 6.16
C GLN A 15 3.67 0.04 6.65
N ALA A 16 2.68 0.14 5.75
CA ALA A 16 1.27 -0.04 6.07
C ALA A 16 0.99 -1.43 6.64
N LYS A 17 1.54 -2.47 6.03
CA LYS A 17 1.46 -3.84 6.53
C LYS A 17 2.04 -3.96 7.95
N GLN A 18 3.27 -3.48 8.17
CA GLN A 18 3.92 -3.55 9.49
C GLN A 18 3.16 -2.76 10.56
N ALA A 19 2.58 -1.62 10.22
CA ALA A 19 1.77 -0.84 11.15
C ALA A 19 0.48 -1.56 11.53
N VAL A 20 -0.21 -2.19 10.57
CA VAL A 20 -1.40 -3.01 10.83
C VAL A 20 -1.08 -4.26 11.65
N GLU A 21 0.02 -4.95 11.34
CA GLU A 21 0.48 -6.11 12.14
C GLU A 21 0.77 -5.70 13.59
N ARG A 22 1.49 -4.59 13.81
CA ARG A 22 1.75 -4.07 15.17
C ARG A 22 0.47 -3.69 15.91
N MET A 23 -0.49 -3.10 15.20
CA MET A 23 -1.81 -2.77 15.74
C MET A 23 -2.57 -4.02 16.19
N GLN A 24 -2.52 -5.10 15.39
CA GLN A 24 -3.13 -6.39 15.75
C GLN A 24 -2.50 -7.01 16.99
N GLU A 25 -1.18 -6.91 17.14
CA GLU A 25 -0.46 -7.49 18.27
C GLU A 25 -0.72 -6.75 19.59
N ASN A 26 -0.73 -5.41 19.57
CA ASN A 26 -0.71 -4.61 20.80
C ASN A 26 -1.97 -3.75 21.03
N GLN A 27 -3.01 -3.85 20.18
CA GLN A 27 -4.25 -3.03 20.21
C GLN A 27 -4.01 -1.50 20.35
N THR A 28 -2.79 -1.07 20.05
CA THR A 28 -2.29 0.30 20.14
C THR A 28 -1.63 0.61 18.79
N GLY A 29 -1.66 1.87 18.36
CA GLY A 29 -1.14 2.24 17.04
C GLY A 29 -2.20 2.27 15.93
N PHE A 30 -3.50 2.31 16.26
CA PHE A 30 -4.58 2.52 15.28
C PHE A 30 -4.34 3.73 14.38
N ALA A 31 -3.96 4.87 14.98
CA ALA A 31 -3.68 6.09 14.22
C ALA A 31 -2.45 5.95 13.29
N GLU A 32 -1.42 5.21 13.73
CA GLU A 32 -0.22 4.93 12.92
C GLU A 32 -0.59 4.02 11.73
N ALA A 33 -1.32 2.92 11.99
CA ALA A 33 -1.82 2.03 10.96
C ALA A 33 -2.71 2.76 9.94
N GLN A 34 -3.66 3.58 10.41
CA GLN A 34 -4.52 4.39 9.56
C GLN A 34 -3.71 5.34 8.67
N GLN A 35 -2.71 6.00 9.24
CA GLN A 35 -1.86 6.94 8.51
C GLN A 35 -1.07 6.23 7.41
N HIS A 36 -0.41 5.10 7.71
CA HIS A 36 0.35 4.38 6.70
C HIS A 36 -0.52 3.76 5.61
N VAL A 37 -1.71 3.26 5.95
CA VAL A 37 -2.69 2.79 4.96
C VAL A 37 -3.07 3.91 3.98
N LYS A 38 -3.34 5.11 4.49
CA LYS A 38 -3.68 6.27 3.66
C LYS A 38 -2.53 6.70 2.74
N ILE A 39 -1.30 6.69 3.25
CA ILE A 39 -0.12 7.02 2.45
C ILE A 39 0.09 5.98 1.33
N ALA A 40 -0.10 4.69 1.62
CA ALA A 40 -0.03 3.64 0.63
C ALA A 40 -1.14 3.74 -0.43
N GLU A 41 -2.36 4.12 -0.04
CA GLU A 41 -3.46 4.45 -0.96
C GLU A 41 -3.11 5.59 -1.91
N GLU A 42 -2.57 6.69 -1.37
CA GLU A 42 -2.18 7.86 -2.17
C GLU A 42 -1.05 7.51 -3.16
N ALA A 43 0.00 6.84 -2.69
CA ALA A 43 1.12 6.44 -3.54
C ALA A 43 0.69 5.48 -4.66
N LEU A 44 -0.18 4.50 -4.36
CA LEU A 44 -0.72 3.61 -5.39
C LEU A 44 -1.62 4.38 -6.38
N ASN A 45 -2.44 5.31 -5.89
CA ASN A 45 -3.28 6.11 -6.77
C ASN A 45 -2.45 6.98 -7.72
N GLU A 46 -1.36 7.58 -7.25
CA GLU A 46 -0.40 8.30 -8.10
C GLU A 46 0.22 7.38 -9.16
N LEU A 47 0.64 6.17 -8.76
CA LEU A 47 1.19 5.16 -9.66
C LEU A 47 0.20 4.73 -10.76
N ILE A 48 -1.08 4.55 -10.42
CA ILE A 48 -2.13 4.17 -11.38
C ILE A 48 -2.35 5.27 -12.43
N HIS A 49 -2.17 6.53 -12.06
CA HIS A 49 -2.37 7.68 -12.94
C HIS A 49 -1.09 8.12 -13.67
N ASP A 50 0.03 7.42 -13.46
CA ASP A 50 1.30 7.73 -14.13
C ASP A 50 1.21 7.37 -15.63
N PRO A 51 1.26 8.36 -16.55
CA PRO A 51 1.15 8.12 -17.98
C PRO A 51 2.33 7.33 -18.56
N ASP A 52 3.46 7.26 -17.85
CA ASP A 52 4.64 6.50 -18.27
C ASP A 52 4.48 4.98 -18.02
N LEU A 53 3.48 4.56 -17.25
CA LEU A 53 3.21 3.16 -16.89
C LEU A 53 2.13 2.53 -17.78
N ASN A 54 2.51 2.20 -19.01
CA ASN A 54 1.58 1.66 -20.01
C ASN A 54 1.86 0.20 -20.42
N SER A 55 2.91 -0.43 -19.89
CA SER A 55 3.26 -1.78 -20.30
C SER A 55 2.42 -2.85 -19.57
N LYS A 56 2.30 -4.04 -20.18
CA LYS A 56 1.64 -5.20 -19.54
C LYS A 56 2.32 -5.64 -18.25
N THR A 57 3.62 -5.37 -18.11
CA THR A 57 4.36 -5.67 -16.89
C THR A 57 3.96 -4.69 -15.79
N ASP A 58 3.92 -3.40 -16.10
CA ASP A 58 3.52 -2.35 -15.14
C ASP A 58 2.10 -2.57 -14.65
N GLN A 59 1.16 -2.91 -15.54
CA GLN A 59 -0.22 -3.24 -15.17
C GLN A 59 -0.32 -4.42 -14.20
N LYS A 60 0.53 -5.44 -14.36
CA LYS A 60 0.57 -6.57 -13.42
C LYS A 60 1.12 -6.19 -12.06
N GLU A 61 2.17 -5.37 -12.02
CA GLU A 61 2.74 -4.91 -10.76
C GLU A 61 1.77 -3.94 -10.04
N ILE A 62 1.08 -3.06 -10.76
CA ILE A 62 0.01 -2.21 -10.22
C ILE A 62 -1.13 -3.06 -9.64
N GLN A 63 -1.55 -4.12 -10.36
CA GLN A 63 -2.58 -5.03 -9.85
C GLN A 63 -2.12 -5.70 -8.56
N ARG A 64 -0.88 -6.20 -8.49
CA ARG A 64 -0.33 -6.81 -7.27
C ARG A 64 -0.28 -5.83 -6.10
N ALA A 65 0.15 -4.59 -6.35
CA ALA A 65 0.18 -3.54 -5.34
C ALA A 65 -1.23 -3.20 -4.83
N SER A 66 -2.21 -3.17 -5.73
CA SER A 66 -3.63 -2.97 -5.40
C SER A 66 -4.21 -4.11 -4.56
N ASP A 67 -3.91 -5.35 -4.94
CA ASP A 67 -4.36 -6.53 -4.19
C ASP A 67 -3.74 -6.56 -2.78
N LEU A 68 -2.46 -6.20 -2.66
CA LEU A 68 -1.79 -6.10 -1.38
C LEU A 68 -2.40 -5.01 -0.50
N LEU A 69 -2.65 -3.82 -1.06
CA LEU A 69 -3.30 -2.73 -0.33
C LEU A 69 -4.67 -3.14 0.18
N ARG A 70 -5.46 -3.79 -0.67
CA ARG A 70 -6.78 -4.32 -0.30
C ARG A 70 -6.67 -5.29 0.88
N LEU A 71 -5.73 -6.23 0.86
CA LEU A 71 -5.51 -7.15 1.97
C LEU A 71 -5.14 -6.42 3.27
N ILE A 72 -4.29 -5.39 3.19
CA ILE A 72 -3.91 -4.57 4.35
C ILE A 72 -5.14 -3.85 4.93
N VAL A 73 -5.97 -3.24 4.07
CA VAL A 73 -7.20 -2.55 4.48
C VAL A 73 -8.21 -3.52 5.10
N GLU A 74 -8.42 -4.69 4.48
CA GLU A 74 -9.30 -5.73 5.03
C GLU A 74 -8.81 -6.20 6.41
N THR A 75 -7.49 -6.37 6.56
CA THR A 75 -6.86 -6.75 7.85
C THR A 75 -7.04 -5.67 8.90
N TYR A 76 -6.83 -4.41 8.53
CA TYR A 76 -7.05 -3.26 9.40
C TYR A 76 -8.51 -3.14 9.85
N GLN A 77 -9.46 -3.28 8.92
CA GLN A 77 -10.90 -3.24 9.21
C GLN A 77 -11.36 -4.43 10.07
N ALA A 78 -10.79 -5.62 9.89
CA ALA A 78 -11.13 -6.78 10.72
C ALA A 78 -10.61 -6.66 12.17
N SER A 79 -9.65 -5.76 12.40
CA SER A 79 -9.00 -5.56 13.69
C SER A 79 -9.58 -4.39 14.50
N ASN A 80 -10.53 -3.66 13.92
CA ASN A 80 -11.20 -2.49 14.50
C ASN A 80 -12.69 -2.75 14.63
#